data_AF-A0ABD3VDZ0-F1
#
_entry.id   AF-A0ABD3VDZ0-F1
#
_cell.length_a   1.000
_cell.length_b   1.000
_cell.length_c   1.000
_cell.angle_alpha   90.00
_cell.angle_beta   90.00
_cell.angle_gamma   90.00
#
_symmetry.space_group_name_H-M   'P 1'
#
loop_
_entity.id
_entity.type
_entity.pdbx_description
1 polymer ?
#
loop_
_entity_poly.entity_id
_entity_poly.type
_entity_poly.pdbx_seq_one_letter_code
_entity_poly.pdbx_strand_id
1 'polypeptide(L)'
;MKNGLLSLLMGSNSFVLSDSTSSVTPEDLDIVSAAIGKEWRRLGRALNITDGVLDQIHMDYNIAGIYEVMYQILNKWVQREARNATKRVLAEKLHEIERDDIAQDIK
;
A
#
# COMPACT_ATOMS: atom_id res chain seq x y z
N MET A 1 -30.19 7.37 11.92
CA MET A 1 -30.50 5.93 12.14
C MET A 1 -29.45 5.14 11.37
N LYS A 2 -28.80 4.20 12.07
CA LYS A 2 -27.55 3.53 11.66
C LYS A 2 -27.85 2.38 10.69
N ASN A 3 -27.28 2.40 9.49
CA ASN A 3 -27.27 1.26 8.55
C ASN A 3 -25.86 1.22 7.93
N GLY A 4 -25.07 0.15 7.91
CA GLY A 4 -25.22 -1.21 8.42
C GLY A 4 -23.82 -1.84 8.42
N LEU A 5 -23.46 -2.47 9.53
CA LEU A 5 -22.27 -3.29 9.67
C LEU A 5 -22.45 -4.55 8.82
N LEU A 6 -21.67 -4.70 7.75
CA LEU A 6 -21.43 -6.01 7.13
C LEU A 6 -20.12 -6.57 7.68
N SER A 7 -20.25 -7.29 8.78
CA SER A 7 -19.22 -8.22 9.26
C SER A 7 -19.21 -9.45 8.37
N LEU A 8 -18.10 -9.70 7.66
CA LEU A 8 -17.81 -11.01 7.09
C LEU A 8 -16.63 -11.61 7.88
N LEU A 9 -16.95 -12.58 8.73
CA LEU A 9 -15.98 -13.37 9.48
C LEU A 9 -15.25 -14.32 8.52
N MET A 10 -13.96 -14.10 8.32
CA MET A 10 -12.97 -15.14 8.01
C MET A 10 -11.94 -15.11 9.15
N GLY A 11 -11.63 -16.29 9.68
CA GLY A 11 -10.98 -16.45 10.97
C GLY A 11 -9.56 -15.88 11.07
N SER A 12 -9.26 -15.46 12.31
CA SER A 12 -7.96 -15.10 12.90
C SER A 12 -7.49 -13.65 12.68
N ASN A 13 -7.59 -12.87 13.77
CA ASN A 13 -7.25 -11.46 13.95
C ASN A 13 -8.02 -10.47 13.06
N SER A 14 -9.09 -9.92 13.61
CA SER A 14 -9.88 -8.84 13.00
C SER A 14 -9.03 -7.59 12.80
N PHE A 15 -8.38 -7.48 11.65
CA PHE A 15 -7.85 -6.24 11.12
C PHE A 15 -9.04 -5.37 10.71
N VAL A 16 -9.46 -4.48 11.61
CA VAL A 16 -10.50 -3.51 11.31
C VAL A 16 -9.88 -2.41 10.46
N LEU A 17 -9.91 -2.59 9.14
CA LEU A 17 -9.67 -1.51 8.20
C LEU A 17 -10.69 -0.41 8.47
N SER A 18 -10.23 0.73 8.96
CA SER A 18 -11.11 1.90 9.13
C SER A 18 -11.70 2.28 7.77
N ASP A 19 -12.97 2.71 7.74
CA ASP A 19 -13.71 3.11 6.54
C ASP A 19 -13.20 4.45 5.94
N SER A 20 -11.91 4.74 6.13
CA SER A 20 -11.30 6.01 5.84
C SER A 20 -11.12 6.16 4.33
N THR A 21 -12.02 6.91 3.71
CA THR A 21 -11.90 7.39 2.34
C THR A 21 -10.85 8.50 2.18
N SER A 22 -10.00 8.71 3.19
CA SER A 22 -8.93 9.69 3.14
C SER A 22 -7.90 9.28 2.11
N SER A 23 -7.46 10.26 1.31
CA SER A 23 -6.33 10.09 0.42
C SER A 23 -5.08 9.76 1.22
N VAL A 24 -4.20 8.94 0.65
CA VAL A 24 -2.88 8.72 1.23
C VAL A 24 -2.09 10.02 1.29
N THR A 25 -1.34 10.21 2.37
CA THR A 25 -0.43 11.32 2.57
C THR A 25 1.00 10.90 2.24
N PRO A 26 1.92 11.86 2.02
CA PRO A 26 3.35 11.54 1.89
C PRO A 26 3.91 10.77 3.08
N GLU A 27 3.42 11.05 4.30
CA GLU A 27 3.81 10.33 5.52
C GLU A 27 3.42 8.84 5.45
N ASP A 28 2.23 8.52 4.94
CA ASP A 28 1.83 7.12 4.72
C ASP A 28 2.78 6.44 3.72
N LEU A 29 3.24 7.16 2.69
CA LEU A 29 4.17 6.61 1.71
C LEU A 29 5.56 6.35 2.32
N ASP A 30 6.03 7.25 3.18
CA ASP A 30 7.31 7.11 3.90
C ASP A 30 7.28 5.89 4.83
N ILE A 31 6.20 5.71 5.60
CA ILE A 31 6.00 4.55 6.50
C ILE A 31 6.13 3.24 5.72
N VAL A 32 5.37 3.12 4.62
CA VAL A 32 5.36 1.90 3.81
C VAL A 32 6.74 1.67 3.15
N SER A 33 7.35 2.73 2.62
CA SER A 33 8.65 2.64 1.93
C SER A 33 9.78 2.25 2.86
N ALA A 34 9.75 2.71 4.12
CA ALA A 34 10.72 2.34 5.14
C ALA A 34 10.57 0.87 5.60
N ALA A 35 9.35 0.34 5.64
CA ALA A 35 9.07 -0.96 6.24
C ALA A 35 8.96 -2.14 5.25
N ILE A 36 8.72 -1.90 3.95
CA ILE A 36 8.40 -2.97 3.00
C ILE A 36 9.58 -3.92 2.72
N GLY A 37 10.80 -3.39 2.68
CA GLY A 37 12.01 -4.13 2.35
C GLY A 37 11.87 -4.98 1.07
N LYS A 38 12.32 -6.24 1.13
CA LYS A 38 12.35 -7.18 -0.01
C LYS A 38 11.00 -7.45 -0.68
N GLU A 39 9.88 -7.17 -0.02
CA GLU A 39 8.53 -7.46 -0.52
C GLU A 39 8.00 -6.36 -1.46
N TRP A 40 8.80 -5.33 -1.78
CA TRP A 40 8.41 -4.20 -2.64
C TRP A 40 7.81 -4.62 -3.99
N ARG A 41 8.30 -5.70 -4.61
CA ARG A 41 7.72 -6.24 -5.86
C ARG A 41 6.33 -6.82 -5.66
N ARG A 42 6.07 -7.48 -4.53
CA ARG A 42 4.73 -8.02 -4.23
C ARG A 42 3.74 -6.89 -4.03
N LEU A 43 4.12 -5.86 -3.28
CA LEU A 43 3.26 -4.69 -3.09
C LEU A 43 3.01 -3.95 -4.41
N GLY A 44 4.05 -3.73 -5.22
CA GLY A 44 3.91 -3.11 -6.53
C GLY A 44 2.91 -3.85 -7.44
N ARG A 45 2.95 -5.19 -7.45
CA ARG A 45 1.98 -6.03 -8.19
C ARG A 45 0.57 -5.97 -7.60
N ALA A 46 0.44 -5.99 -6.28
CA ALA A 46 -0.85 -5.83 -5.60
C ALA A 46 -1.51 -4.47 -5.92
N LEU A 47 -0.69 -3.44 -6.14
CA LEU A 47 -1.10 -2.13 -6.63
C LEU A 47 -1.29 -2.08 -8.16
N ASN A 48 -1.31 -3.22 -8.85
CA ASN A 48 -1.44 -3.37 -10.30
C ASN A 48 -0.36 -2.62 -11.11
N ILE A 49 0.84 -2.44 -10.57
CA ILE A 49 1.98 -1.92 -11.34
C ILE A 49 2.61 -3.10 -12.10
N THR A 50 2.73 -2.97 -13.42
CA THR A 50 3.27 -4.03 -14.29
C THR A 50 4.75 -4.28 -14.01
N ASP A 51 5.22 -5.52 -14.17
CA ASP A 51 6.64 -5.87 -13.95
C ASP A 51 7.61 -5.01 -14.76
N GLY A 52 7.30 -4.66 -16.02
CA GLY A 52 8.16 -3.77 -16.81
C GLY A 52 8.34 -2.37 -16.20
N VAL A 53 7.30 -1.83 -15.56
CA VAL A 53 7.38 -0.55 -14.84
C VAL A 53 8.15 -0.72 -13.52
N LEU A 54 7.95 -1.84 -12.82
CA LEU A 54 8.71 -2.15 -11.61
C LEU A 54 10.21 -2.29 -11.89
N ASP A 55 10.57 -2.95 -12.99
CA ASP A 55 11.95 -3.09 -13.42
C ASP A 55 12.55 -1.76 -13.82
N GLN A 56 11.81 -0.91 -14.54
CA GLN A 56 12.27 0.44 -14.88
C GLN A 56 12.55 1.27 -13.61
N ILE A 57 11.60 1.33 -12.67
CA ILE A 57 11.78 2.06 -11.42
C ILE A 57 12.96 1.49 -10.61
N HIS A 58 13.10 0.17 -10.54
CA HIS A 58 14.22 -0.43 -9.83
C HIS A 58 15.56 -0.11 -10.50
N MET A 59 15.66 -0.14 -11.83
CA MET A 59 16.87 0.27 -12.54
C MET A 59 17.23 1.73 -12.26
N ASP A 60 16.24 2.61 -12.25
CA ASP A 60 16.45 4.05 -12.09
C ASP A 60 16.82 4.45 -10.65
N TYR A 61 16.28 3.76 -9.63
CA TYR A 61 16.33 4.22 -8.25
C TYR A 61 17.02 3.27 -7.25
N ASN A 62 17.37 2.03 -7.61
CA ASN A 62 17.94 1.10 -6.62
C ASN A 62 19.28 1.58 -6.00
N ILE A 63 20.01 2.46 -6.67
CA ILE A 63 21.27 3.03 -6.15
C ILE A 63 21.03 3.86 -4.88
N ALA A 64 19.85 4.44 -4.73
CA ALA A 64 19.40 5.13 -3.52
C ALA A 64 18.79 4.18 -2.47
N GLY A 65 18.59 2.91 -2.84
CA GLY A 65 18.07 1.85 -1.98
C GLY A 65 16.58 1.52 -2.21
N ILE A 66 16.14 0.44 -1.56
CA ILE A 66 14.76 -0.07 -1.71
C ILE A 66 13.71 0.90 -1.20
N TYR A 67 14.06 1.74 -0.21
CA TYR A 67 13.20 2.84 0.23
C TYR A 67 12.76 3.70 -0.96
N GLU A 68 13.72 4.21 -1.73
CA GLU A 68 13.43 5.10 -2.86
C GLU A 68 12.66 4.37 -3.96
N VAL A 69 13.04 3.11 -4.24
CA VAL A 69 12.31 2.26 -5.21
C VAL A 69 10.83 2.14 -4.81
N MET A 70 10.53 1.83 -3.54
CA MET A 70 9.15 1.70 -3.08
C MET A 70 8.43 3.06 -3.10
N TYR A 71 9.09 4.13 -2.68
CA TYR A 71 8.50 5.47 -2.68
C TYR A 71 8.07 5.89 -4.10
N GLN A 72 8.90 5.60 -5.11
CA GLN A 72 8.58 5.88 -6.50
C GLN A 72 7.44 4.99 -7.04
N ILE A 73 7.36 3.72 -6.61
CA ILE A 73 6.22 2.84 -6.93
C ILE A 73 4.92 3.41 -6.34
N LEU A 74 4.94 3.83 -5.08
CA LEU A 74 3.78 4.41 -4.42
C LEU A 74 3.35 5.72 -5.07
N ASN A 75 4.30 6.61 -5.39
CA ASN A 75 4.00 7.83 -6.13
C ASN A 75 3.37 7.55 -7.50
N LYS A 76 3.87 6.55 -8.23
CA LYS A 76 3.28 6.13 -9.51
C LYS A 76 1.84 5.65 -9.33
N TRP A 77 1.58 4.87 -8.29
CA TRP A 77 0.24 4.41 -7.95
C TRP A 77 -0.70 5.58 -7.60
N VAL A 78 -0.26 6.52 -6.76
CA VAL A 78 -1.04 7.72 -6.40
C VAL A 78 -1.39 8.56 -7.64
N GLN A 79 -0.42 8.77 -8.53
CA GLN A 79 -0.65 9.51 -9.78
C GLN A 79 -1.66 8.81 -10.71
N ARG A 80 -1.66 7.47 -10.74
CA ARG A 80 -2.58 6.70 -11.59
C ARG A 80 -4.00 6.66 -11.04
N GLU A 81 -4.15 6.41 -9.74
CA GLU A 81 -5.47 6.25 -9.09
C GLU A 81 -6.12 7.59 -8.70
N ALA A 82 -5.32 8.65 -8.58
CA ALA A 82 -5.74 9.98 -8.17
C ALA A 82 -6.61 9.96 -6.90
N ARG A 83 -7.92 10.21 -7.02
CA ARG A 83 -8.85 10.22 -5.87
C ARG A 83 -9.08 8.85 -5.25
N ASN A 84 -8.78 7.77 -5.96
CA ASN A 84 -8.94 6.41 -5.47
C ASN A 84 -7.71 5.92 -4.68
N ALA A 85 -6.61 6.69 -4.67
CA ALA A 85 -5.43 6.43 -3.86
C ALA A 85 -5.70 6.72 -2.38
N THR A 86 -6.43 5.82 -1.72
CA THR A 86 -6.88 5.97 -0.34
C THR A 86 -6.08 5.08 0.61
N LYS A 87 -6.02 5.46 1.88
CA LYS A 87 -5.36 4.67 2.94
C LYS A 87 -5.94 3.27 3.04
N ARG A 88 -7.28 3.14 2.93
CA ARG A 88 -7.98 1.85 2.90
C ARG A 88 -7.45 0.93 1.80
N VAL A 89 -7.36 1.43 0.56
CA VAL A 89 -6.89 0.61 -0.57
C VAL A 89 -5.44 0.17 -0.35
N LEU A 90 -4.57 1.06 0.12
CA LEU A 90 -3.18 0.71 0.41
C LEU A 90 -3.07 -0.34 1.52
N ALA A 91 -3.86 -0.19 2.59
CA ALA A 91 -3.91 -1.14 3.69
C ALA A 91 -4.47 -2.52 3.26
N GLU A 92 -5.47 -2.57 2.38
CA GLU A 92 -5.96 -3.81 1.76
C GLU A 92 -4.86 -4.50 0.97
N LYS A 93 -4.05 -3.76 0.19
CA LYS A 93 -2.95 -4.34 -0.59
C LYS A 93 -1.80 -4.83 0.28
N LEU A 94 -1.55 -4.20 1.42
CA LEU A 94 -0.61 -4.68 2.43
C LEU A 94 -1.11 -5.97 3.09
N HIS A 95 -2.40 -6.04 3.44
CA HIS A 95 -3.03 -7.26 3.97
C HIS A 95 -2.95 -8.43 2.96
N GLU A 96 -3.23 -8.18 1.68
CA GLU A 96 -3.12 -9.19 0.60
C GLU A 96 -1.71 -9.81 0.48
N ILE A 97 -0.67 -9.10 0.91
CA ILE A 97 0.71 -9.59 0.90
C ILE A 97 1.24 -9.97 2.30
N GLU A 98 0.34 -10.11 3.28
CA GLU A 98 0.63 -10.53 4.66
C GLU A 98 1.55 -9.53 5.40
N ARG A 99 1.38 -8.22 5.11
CA ARG A 99 2.09 -7.11 5.78
C ARG A 99 1.16 -6.28 6.65
N ASP A 100 0.37 -6.96 7.48
CA ASP A 100 -0.51 -6.34 8.47
C ASP A 100 0.22 -5.46 9.49
N ASP A 101 1.51 -5.76 9.72
CA ASP A 101 2.41 -4.95 10.55
C ASP A 101 2.52 -3.51 10.03
N ILE A 102 2.66 -3.33 8.72
CA ILE A 102 2.70 -1.99 8.10
C ILE A 102 1.30 -1.39 8.01
N ALA A 103 0.31 -2.21 7.69
CA ALA A 103 -1.06 -1.75 7.44
C ALA A 103 -1.69 -1.08 8.69
N GLN A 104 -1.23 -1.43 9.89
CA GLN A 104 -1.65 -0.81 11.15
C GLN A 104 -1.03 0.57 11.40
N ASP A 105 0.09 0.88 10.76
CA ASP A 105 0.81 2.14 10.97
C ASP A 105 0.30 3.28 10.06
N ILE A 106 -0.44 2.96 9.00
CA ILE A 106 -1.10 3.93 8.12
C ILE A 106 -2.51 4.25 8.66
N LYS A 107 -2.70 5.44 9.25
CA LYS A 107 -3.92 5.85 9.97
C LYS A 107 -4.86 6.74 9.16
#